data_AF-A0A7W0RT11-F1
#
_entry.id   AF-A0A7W0RT11-F1
#
_cell.length_a   1.000
_cell.length_b   1.000
_cell.length_c   1.000
_cell.angle_alpha   90.00
_cell.angle_beta   90.00
_cell.angle_gamma   90.00
#
_symmetry.space_group_name_H-M   'P 1'
#
loop_
_entity.id
_entity.type
_entity.pdbx_description
1 polymer ?
#
loop_
_entity_poly.entity_id
_entity_poly.type
_entity_poly.pdbx_seq_one_letter_code
_entity_poly.pdbx_strand_id
1 'polypeptide(L)'
;MLASGATAQRRTGGGGGDGWYTNPVAAGDYPDPSIIRIGRDYWATATSSEWAPEFPLLHSRDLVNWEIVGAVFQQRPAWSVGSYWAPEISRHRGRIYIYYVARKKGGPLCVAVATAR
;
A
#
# COMPACT_ATOMS: atom_id res chain seq x y z
N MET A 1 -17.50 20.31 -10.96
CA MET A 1 -18.72 20.28 -10.16
C MET A 1 -18.29 19.99 -8.72
N LEU A 2 -18.28 21.01 -7.87
CA LEU A 2 -17.81 20.91 -6.49
C LEU A 2 -18.89 20.21 -5.67
N ALA A 3 -18.60 19.01 -5.15
CA ALA A 3 -19.42 18.40 -4.10
C ALA A 3 -18.84 18.86 -2.75
N SER A 4 -19.49 19.88 -2.21
CA SER A 4 -19.31 20.37 -0.84
C SER A 4 -19.88 19.35 0.14
N GLY A 5 -19.12 19.07 1.21
CA GLY A 5 -19.66 18.60 2.50
C GLY A 5 -19.56 17.10 2.78
N ALA A 6 -18.41 16.67 3.28
CA ALA A 6 -18.33 15.45 4.09
C ALA A 6 -17.55 15.77 5.38
N THR A 7 -18.27 16.12 6.45
CA THR A 7 -17.69 16.23 7.78
C THR A 7 -18.18 15.07 8.64
N ALA A 8 -17.29 14.11 8.88
CA ALA A 8 -17.25 13.30 10.10
C ALA A 8 -15.87 12.62 10.23
N GLN A 9 -14.91 13.30 10.87
CA GLN A 9 -13.73 12.65 11.45
C GLN A 9 -14.06 12.22 12.88
N ARG A 10 -13.94 10.92 13.21
CA ARG A 10 -13.38 10.47 14.51
C ARG A 10 -13.08 8.97 14.54
N ARG A 11 -11.87 8.63 15.00
CA ARG A 11 -11.74 7.84 16.23
C ARG A 11 -10.68 8.49 17.12
N THR A 12 -11.16 9.17 18.16
CA THR A 12 -10.33 9.63 19.27
C THR A 12 -9.73 8.38 19.91
N GLY A 13 -8.44 8.44 20.21
CA GLY A 13 -7.66 7.33 20.73
C GLY A 13 -8.34 6.58 21.89
N GLY A 14 -8.04 5.29 21.99
CA GLY A 14 -8.16 4.49 23.20
C GLY A 14 -9.57 4.28 23.76
N GLY A 15 -10.16 3.13 23.46
CA GLY A 15 -11.22 2.53 24.27
C GLY A 15 -12.65 2.98 23.95
N GLY A 16 -13.54 2.00 23.72
CA GLY A 16 -14.99 2.10 23.90
C GLY A 16 -15.71 3.26 23.20
N GLY A 17 -16.19 3.04 21.99
CA GLY A 17 -17.12 3.96 21.35
C GLY A 17 -17.53 3.42 19.97
N ASP A 18 -18.83 3.29 19.78
CA ASP A 18 -19.55 2.69 18.66
C ASP A 18 -18.88 3.04 17.32
N GLY A 19 -18.07 2.10 16.83
CA GLY A 19 -16.94 2.39 15.94
C GLY A 19 -17.31 2.47 14.47
N TRP A 20 -17.98 3.56 14.08
CA TRP A 20 -18.27 3.85 12.68
C TRP A 20 -17.09 4.58 12.01
N TYR A 21 -16.84 4.26 10.75
CA TYR A 21 -15.90 4.97 9.88
C TYR A 21 -16.56 5.26 8.54
N THR A 22 -15.99 6.16 7.75
CA THR A 22 -16.50 6.52 6.43
C THR A 22 -15.51 6.09 5.36
N ASN A 23 -16.02 5.47 4.31
CA ASN A 23 -15.23 5.12 3.13
C ASN A 23 -15.17 6.29 2.12
N PRO A 24 -14.09 6.35 1.30
CA PRO A 24 -12.92 5.48 1.35
C PRO A 24 -12.00 5.81 2.54
N VAL A 25 -11.43 4.79 3.18
CA VAL A 25 -10.46 4.96 4.30
C VAL A 25 -9.11 5.55 3.86
N ALA A 26 -8.77 5.39 2.58
CA ALA A 26 -7.67 6.07 1.93
C ALA A 26 -8.17 6.62 0.59
N ALA A 27 -8.32 7.95 0.51
CA ALA A 27 -8.74 8.61 -0.72
C ALA A 27 -7.53 8.83 -1.64
N GLY A 28 -7.68 8.54 -2.93
CA GLY A 28 -6.60 8.67 -3.93
C GLY A 28 -6.51 7.45 -4.83
N ASP A 29 -5.41 7.35 -5.56
CA ASP A 29 -5.13 6.24 -6.48
C ASP A 29 -4.32 5.15 -5.76
N TYR A 30 -5.04 4.22 -5.12
CA TYR A 30 -4.47 3.05 -4.45
C TYR A 30 -5.16 1.75 -4.90
N PRO A 31 -5.04 1.37 -6.19
CA PRO A 31 -5.65 0.15 -6.71
C PRO A 31 -4.91 -1.09 -6.19
N ASP A 32 -5.64 -2.20 -6.12
CA ASP A 32 -5.11 -3.50 -5.68
C ASP A 32 -4.37 -3.46 -4.33
N PRO A 33 -4.98 -2.91 -3.25
CA PRO A 33 -4.30 -2.80 -1.97
C PRO A 33 -4.01 -4.18 -1.38
N SER A 34 -2.76 -4.41 -1.01
CA SER A 34 -2.35 -5.56 -0.21
C SER A 34 -1.90 -5.10 1.17
N ILE A 35 -2.41 -5.75 2.23
CA ILE A 35 -2.28 -5.31 3.62
C ILE A 35 -1.69 -6.42 4.48
N ILE A 36 -0.79 -6.07 5.39
CA ILE A 36 -0.28 -6.96 6.43
C ILE A 36 -0.23 -6.27 7.79
N ARG A 37 -0.40 -7.04 8.87
CA ARG A 37 -0.15 -6.59 10.24
C ARG A 37 1.23 -7.05 10.73
N ILE A 38 2.02 -6.13 11.25
CA ILE A 38 3.32 -6.40 11.88
C ILE A 38 3.31 -5.79 13.28
N GLY A 39 3.17 -6.64 14.30
CA GLY A 39 3.00 -6.18 15.68
C GLY A 39 1.66 -5.45 15.86
N ARG A 40 1.72 -4.17 16.23
CA ARG A 40 0.53 -3.31 16.41
C ARG A 40 0.20 -2.47 15.17
N ASP A 41 1.06 -2.51 14.16
CA ASP A 41 1.02 -1.64 13.01
C ASP A 41 0.52 -2.42 11.79
N TYR A 42 -0.29 -1.77 10.97
CA TYR A 42 -0.74 -2.24 9.67
C TYR A 42 0.04 -1.53 8.58
N TRP A 43 0.43 -2.28 7.56
CA TRP A 43 1.16 -1.81 6.40
C TRP A 43 0.39 -2.19 5.17
N ALA A 44 0.29 -1.27 4.22
CA ALA A 44 -0.32 -1.53 2.94
C ALA A 44 0.57 -1.07 1.79
N THR A 45 0.39 -1.69 0.64
CA THR A 45 0.94 -1.24 -0.63
C THR A 45 -0.09 -1.42 -1.74
N ALA A 46 0.02 -0.63 -2.79
CA ALA A 46 -0.93 -0.60 -3.91
C ALA A 46 -0.19 -0.51 -5.24
N THR A 47 -0.88 -0.78 -6.34
CA THR A 47 -0.38 -0.62 -7.72
C THR A 47 0.12 0.82 -7.95
N SER A 48 1.31 0.99 -8.53
CA SER A 48 1.83 2.30 -8.99
C SER A 48 1.85 2.45 -10.51
N SER A 49 1.72 1.34 -11.24
CA SER A 49 1.74 1.28 -12.70
C SER A 49 3.02 1.91 -13.30
N GLU A 50 2.95 3.15 -13.78
CA GLU A 50 4.09 3.87 -14.37
C GLU A 50 4.59 5.04 -13.51
N TRP A 51 3.94 5.30 -12.36
CA TRP A 51 4.22 6.42 -11.47
C TRP A 51 5.27 6.05 -10.42
N ALA A 52 6.40 6.74 -10.44
CA ALA A 52 7.44 6.59 -9.42
C ALA A 52 7.20 7.55 -8.23
N PRO A 53 7.68 7.23 -7.02
CA PRO A 53 8.36 5.98 -6.62
C PRO A 53 7.40 4.77 -6.59
N GLU A 54 7.93 3.56 -6.77
CA GLU A 54 7.09 2.39 -7.09
C GLU A 54 6.53 1.71 -5.84
N PHE A 55 5.24 1.34 -5.94
CA PHE A 55 4.44 0.75 -4.87
C PHE A 55 4.44 1.61 -3.60
N PRO A 56 3.50 2.57 -3.43
CA PRO A 56 3.43 3.39 -2.23
C PRO A 56 3.32 2.53 -0.98
N LEU A 57 4.02 2.90 0.08
CA LEU A 57 3.97 2.21 1.37
C LEU A 57 3.12 3.04 2.34
N LEU A 58 1.98 2.49 2.72
CA LEU A 58 1.06 3.10 3.66
C LEU A 58 1.16 2.43 5.03
N HIS A 59 0.94 3.21 6.08
CA HIS A 59 0.94 2.77 7.47
C HIS A 59 -0.35 3.18 8.18
N SER A 60 -0.83 2.33 9.08
CA SER A 60 -1.97 2.59 9.96
C SER A 60 -1.83 1.82 11.27
N ARG A 61 -2.56 2.25 12.31
CA ARG A 61 -2.72 1.47 13.57
C ARG A 61 -4.15 1.01 13.82
N ASP A 62 -5.09 1.44 12.99
CA ASP A 62 -6.52 1.22 13.21
C ASP A 62 -7.30 0.80 11.96
N LEU A 63 -6.61 0.59 10.82
CA LEU A 63 -7.18 0.24 9.50
C LEU A 63 -8.05 1.34 8.88
N VAL A 64 -8.22 2.48 9.55
CA VAL A 64 -9.09 3.59 9.11
C VAL A 64 -8.26 4.81 8.71
N ASN A 65 -7.29 5.18 9.53
CA ASN A 65 -6.42 6.32 9.27
C ASN A 65 -5.10 5.81 8.67
N TRP A 66 -4.85 6.15 7.42
CA TRP A 66 -3.67 5.72 6.66
C TRP A 66 -2.79 6.90 6.28
N GLU A 67 -1.48 6.73 6.44
CA GLU A 67 -0.45 7.70 6.03
C GLU A 67 0.48 7.05 5.02
N ILE A 68 0.83 7.76 3.94
CA ILE A 68 1.92 7.34 3.05
C ILE A 68 3.24 7.66 3.75
N VAL A 69 4.04 6.63 4.05
CA VAL A 69 5.33 6.78 4.74
C VAL A 69 6.52 6.52 3.82
N GLY A 70 6.26 6.21 2.54
CA GLY A 70 7.29 6.02 1.53
C GLY A 70 6.80 5.17 0.37
N ALA A 71 7.70 4.37 -0.19
CA ALA A 71 7.45 3.44 -1.26
C ALA A 71 8.36 2.21 -1.11
N VAL A 72 7.91 1.06 -1.61
CA VAL A 72 8.69 -0.19 -1.59
C VAL A 72 10.01 -0.03 -2.36
N PHE A 73 9.96 0.65 -3.51
CA PHE A 73 11.14 0.94 -4.30
C PHE A 73 11.31 2.45 -4.51
N GLN A 74 12.30 3.03 -3.83
CA GLN A 74 12.75 4.41 -4.08
C GLN A 74 13.39 4.55 -5.47
N GLN A 75 13.99 3.46 -5.97
CA GLN A 75 14.53 3.36 -7.32
C GLN A 75 14.03 2.07 -7.95
N ARG A 76 13.60 2.15 -9.21
CA ARG A 76 13.13 0.98 -9.98
C ARG A 76 14.19 -0.12 -9.98
N PRO A 77 13.82 -1.40 -9.76
CA PRO A 77 14.72 -2.52 -9.98
C PRO A 77 15.37 -2.46 -11.37
N ALA A 78 16.68 -2.71 -11.44
CA ALA A 78 17.44 -2.55 -12.68
C ALA A 78 16.96 -3.44 -13.85
N TRP A 79 16.22 -4.51 -13.56
CA TRP A 79 15.71 -5.46 -14.55
C TRP A 79 14.38 -5.03 -15.20
N SER A 80 13.65 -4.09 -14.60
CA SER A 80 12.30 -3.68 -15.01
C SER A 80 12.25 -2.29 -15.64
N VAL A 81 11.14 -1.98 -16.31
CA VAL A 81 10.89 -0.66 -16.94
C VAL A 81 9.61 0.04 -16.47
N GLY A 82 8.63 -0.70 -15.94
CA GLY A 82 7.30 -0.16 -15.62
C GLY A 82 6.28 -1.26 -15.37
N SER A 83 5.01 -0.92 -15.52
CA SER A 83 3.85 -1.80 -15.32
C SER A 83 3.85 -2.48 -13.95
N TYR A 84 4.12 -1.69 -12.90
CA TYR A 84 4.11 -2.11 -11.50
C TYR A 84 2.67 -2.34 -11.02
N TRP A 85 2.14 -3.50 -11.34
CA TRP A 85 0.76 -3.92 -11.05
C TRP A 85 0.65 -4.73 -9.76
N ALA A 86 -0.59 -5.02 -9.38
CA ALA A 86 -1.07 -5.69 -8.16
C ALA A 86 0.04 -6.38 -7.34
N PRO A 87 0.45 -5.78 -6.21
CA PRO A 87 1.38 -6.38 -5.28
C PRO A 87 0.67 -7.29 -4.27
N GLU A 88 1.44 -8.19 -3.64
CA GLU A 88 1.03 -8.91 -2.44
C GLU A 88 2.14 -8.87 -1.38
N ILE A 89 1.81 -8.35 -0.18
CA ILE A 89 2.72 -8.30 0.97
C ILE A 89 2.45 -9.45 1.95
N SER A 90 3.48 -10.21 2.28
CA SER A 90 3.41 -11.32 3.24
C SER A 90 4.62 -11.33 4.17
N ARG A 91 4.50 -12.04 5.30
CA ARG A 91 5.59 -12.21 6.26
C ARG A 91 5.74 -13.66 6.64
N HIS A 92 6.97 -14.17 6.55
CA HIS A 92 7.29 -15.53 6.96
C HIS A 92 8.62 -15.56 7.69
N ARG A 93 8.66 -16.18 8.87
CA ARG A 93 9.88 -16.34 9.71
C ARG A 93 10.68 -15.05 9.89
N GLY A 94 9.99 -13.95 10.20
CA GLY A 94 10.62 -12.65 10.44
C GLY A 94 11.02 -11.88 9.19
N ARG A 95 10.86 -12.44 7.98
CA ARG A 95 11.14 -11.76 6.71
C ARG A 95 9.86 -11.29 6.05
N ILE A 96 9.88 -10.09 5.49
CA ILE A 96 8.80 -9.52 4.68
C ILE A 96 9.09 -9.87 3.22
N TYR A 97 8.04 -10.26 2.50
CA TYR A 97 8.06 -10.55 1.07
C TYR A 97 7.02 -9.68 0.39
N ILE A 98 7.37 -9.10 -0.75
CA ILE A 98 6.44 -8.46 -1.65
C ILE A 98 6.55 -9.17 -2.99
N TYR A 99 5.50 -9.90 -3.36
CA TYR A 99 5.33 -10.44 -4.70
C TYR A 99 4.65 -9.38 -5.56
N TYR A 100 5.12 -9.17 -6.77
CA TYR A 100 4.59 -8.12 -7.62
C TYR A 100 4.80 -8.43 -9.10
N VAL A 101 4.03 -7.74 -9.94
CA VAL A 101 4.20 -7.77 -11.40
C VAL A 101 4.98 -6.54 -11.84
N ALA A 102 5.95 -6.74 -12.75
CA ALA A 102 6.56 -5.64 -13.49
C ALA A 102 7.02 -6.09 -14.89
N ARG A 103 7.14 -5.15 -15.81
CA ARG A 103 7.65 -5.40 -17.16
C ARG A 103 9.16 -5.50 -17.17
N LYS A 104 9.70 -6.63 -17.63
CA LYS A 104 11.13 -6.83 -17.85
C LYS A 104 11.64 -5.97 -19.02
N LYS A 105 12.85 -5.42 -18.91
CA LYS A 105 13.55 -4.74 -20.02
C LYS A 105 13.63 -5.64 -21.25
N GLY A 106 13.07 -5.17 -22.37
CA GLY A 106 13.02 -5.92 -23.63
C GLY A 106 12.25 -7.24 -23.55
N GLY A 107 11.35 -7.40 -22.57
CA GLY A 107 10.71 -8.67 -22.27
C GLY A 107 9.25 -8.58 -21.84
N PRO A 108 8.67 -9.72 -21.42
CA PRO A 108 7.28 -9.80 -20.99
C PRO A 108 7.07 -9.21 -19.59
N LEU A 109 5.82 -9.23 -19.13
CA LEU A 109 5.50 -9.08 -17.71
C LEU A 109 6.05 -10.28 -16.94
N CYS A 110 6.58 -10.04 -15.75
CA CYS A 110 7.11 -11.06 -14.86
C CYS A 110 6.54 -10.88 -13.46
N VAL A 111 6.29 -12.00 -12.77
CA VAL A 111 6.09 -12.01 -11.33
C VAL A 111 7.47 -12.08 -10.67
N ALA A 112 7.75 -11.15 -9.76
CA ALA A 112 9.00 -11.05 -9.04
C ALA A 112 8.76 -10.96 -7.53
N VAL A 113 9.83 -11.08 -6.75
CA VAL A 113 9.78 -10.95 -5.28
C VAL A 113 10.86 -9.98 -4.80
N ALA A 114 10.48 -9.11 -3.87
CA ALA A 114 11.40 -8.32 -3.06
C ALA A 114 11.28 -8.74 -1.59
N THR A 115 12.37 -8.56 -0.83
CA THR A 115 12.39 -8.95 0.58
C THR A 115 13.03 -7.89 1.47
N ALA A 116 12.49 -7.74 2.68
CA ALA A 116 13.05 -6.93 3.76
C ALA A 116 13.08 -7.71 5.07
N ARG A 117 13.85 -7.24 6.06
CA ARG A 117 13.91 -7.80 7.42
C ARG A 117 13.27 -6.84 8.41
#